data_AF-A0A1F8M538-F1
#
_entry.id   AF-A0A1F8M538-F1
#
_cell.length_a   1.000
_cell.length_b   1.000
_cell.length_c   1.000
_cell.angle_alpha   90.00
_cell.angle_beta   90.00
_cell.angle_gamma   90.00
#
_symmetry.space_group_name_H-M   'P 1'
#
loop_
_entity.id
_entity.type
_entity.pdbx_description
1 polymer ?
#
loop_
_entity_poly.entity_id
_entity_poly.type
_entity_poly.pdbx_seq_one_letter_code
_entity_poly.pdbx_strand_id
1 'polypeptide(L)'
;MGTLYLLVPRRLAHTIMVLLLAFSLYAALKVYVATINLSNLHVLTGVAMPQEVRLLTPIFNTFGTVALVGGAIYSAWVFWRRRLMPHRVISNILIALGALLPAIGGTHLRLGGGLPLFYIFELLGIIVIFVGFLRSREIFGLYRFPFIHGFHKVSSG
;
A
#
# COMPACT_ATOMS: atom_id res chain seq x y z
N MET A 1 -6.02 -1.90 2.95
CA MET A 1 -7.21 -2.55 3.56
C MET A 1 -8.42 -2.59 2.63
N GLY A 2 -8.73 -1.53 1.89
CA GLY A 2 -9.90 -1.53 0.97
C GLY A 2 -9.90 -2.66 -0.07
N THR A 3 -8.74 -2.97 -0.68
CA THR A 3 -8.61 -4.08 -1.64
C THR A 3 -8.89 -5.46 -1.02
N LEU A 4 -8.46 -5.67 0.23
CA LEU A 4 -8.68 -6.91 0.98
C LEU A 4 -10.19 -7.17 1.21
N TYR A 5 -10.96 -6.14 1.49
CA TYR A 5 -12.42 -6.23 1.64
C TYR A 5 -13.17 -6.50 0.32
N LEU A 6 -12.55 -6.18 -0.82
CA LEU A 6 -13.12 -6.45 -2.15
C LEU A 6 -12.73 -7.83 -2.68
N LEU A 7 -11.57 -8.35 -2.28
CA LEU A 7 -10.99 -9.57 -2.83
C LEU A 7 -11.24 -10.81 -1.97
N VAL A 8 -11.43 -10.64 -0.67
CA VAL A 8 -11.51 -11.74 0.30
C VAL A 8 -12.87 -11.73 0.98
N PRO A 9 -13.48 -12.88 1.31
CA PRO A 9 -14.74 -12.93 2.04
C PRO A 9 -14.71 -12.08 3.31
N ARG A 10 -15.81 -11.37 3.57
CA ARG A 10 -15.93 -10.35 4.63
C ARG A 10 -15.39 -10.80 5.98
N ARG A 11 -15.63 -12.07 6.36
CA ARG A 11 -15.14 -12.63 7.63
C ARG A 11 -13.62 -12.57 7.75
N LEU A 12 -12.89 -13.00 6.72
CA LEU A 12 -11.42 -12.95 6.71
C LEU A 12 -10.90 -11.52 6.62
N ALA A 13 -11.55 -10.65 5.84
CA ALA A 13 -11.17 -9.23 5.80
C ALA A 13 -11.30 -8.56 7.18
N HIS A 14 -12.38 -8.85 7.93
CA HIS A 14 -12.55 -8.40 9.31
C HIS A 14 -11.51 -9.02 10.26
N THR A 15 -11.25 -10.32 10.19
CA THR A 15 -10.23 -10.97 11.03
C THR A 15 -8.85 -10.35 10.79
N ILE A 16 -8.46 -10.15 9.52
CA ILE A 16 -7.20 -9.51 9.16
C ILE A 16 -7.17 -8.07 9.67
N MET A 17 -8.25 -7.30 9.53
CA MET A 17 -8.33 -5.93 10.02
C MET A 17 -8.21 -5.84 11.55
N VAL A 18 -8.90 -6.72 12.28
CA VAL A 18 -8.82 -6.79 13.75
C VAL A 18 -7.41 -7.19 14.20
N LEU A 19 -6.81 -8.20 13.56
CA LEU A 19 -5.43 -8.61 13.85
C LEU A 19 -4.46 -7.46 13.60
N LEU A 20 -4.57 -6.76 12.47
CA LEU A 20 -3.72 -5.62 12.15
C LEU A 20 -3.90 -4.48 13.16
N LEU A 21 -5.13 -4.16 13.56
CA LEU A 21 -5.39 -3.17 14.60
C LEU A 21 -4.75 -3.56 15.93
N ALA A 22 -4.89 -4.82 16.35
CA ALA A 22 -4.27 -5.34 17.57
C ALA A 22 -2.73 -5.27 17.49
N PHE A 23 -2.14 -5.69 16.37
CA PHE A 23 -0.70 -5.60 16.13
C PHE A 23 -0.21 -4.14 16.07
N SER A 24 -0.96 -3.22 15.45
CA SER A 24 -0.62 -1.79 15.41
C SER A 24 -0.68 -1.18 16.80
N LEU A 25 -1.66 -1.53 17.62
CA LEU A 25 -1.75 -1.08 19.01
C LEU A 25 -0.58 -1.61 19.84
N TYR A 26 -0.26 -2.90 19.69
CA TYR A 26 0.92 -3.51 20.33
C TYR A 26 2.22 -2.81 19.93
N ALA A 27 2.40 -2.53 18.63
CA ALA A 27 3.56 -1.80 18.13
C ALA A 27 3.66 -0.40 18.72
N ALA A 28 2.54 0.34 18.80
CA ALA A 28 2.51 1.67 19.41
C ALA A 28 2.92 1.64 20.88
N LEU A 29 2.43 0.67 21.66
CA LEU A 29 2.82 0.48 23.06
C LEU A 29 4.31 0.15 23.20
N LYS A 30 4.83 -0.75 22.36
CA LYS A 30 6.26 -1.10 22.34
C LYS A 30 7.15 0.07 21.98
N VAL A 31 6.73 0.92 21.03
CA VAL A 31 7.45 2.16 20.68
C VAL A 31 7.40 3.16 21.84
N TYR A 32 6.26 3.30 22.53
CA TYR A 32 6.10 4.24 23.64
C TYR A 32 7.04 3.94 24.83
N VAL A 33 7.24 2.64 25.13
CA VAL A 33 8.10 2.20 26.23
C VAL A 33 9.57 2.04 25.81
N ALA A 34 9.89 2.23 24.51
CA ALA A 34 11.22 1.98 24.00
C ALA A 34 12.26 2.98 24.52
N THR A 35 13.37 2.46 25.04
CA THR A 35 14.53 3.25 25.41
C THR A 35 15.35 3.59 24.15
N ILE A 36 15.63 4.88 23.94
CA ILE A 36 16.34 5.37 22.75
C ILE A 36 17.82 5.57 23.09
N ASN A 37 18.71 5.03 22.26
CA ASN A 37 20.15 5.30 22.36
C ASN A 37 20.51 6.61 21.66
N LEU A 38 20.76 7.67 22.43
CA LEU A 38 21.05 9.02 21.92
C LEU A 38 22.34 9.10 21.11
N SER A 39 23.30 8.20 21.32
CA SER A 39 24.57 8.14 20.60
C SER A 39 24.41 7.85 19.09
N ASN A 40 23.35 7.14 18.71
CA ASN A 40 23.11 6.70 17.33
C ASN A 40 22.13 7.59 16.55
N LEU A 41 21.77 8.77 17.08
CA LEU A 41 20.80 9.68 16.45
C LEU A 41 21.27 10.27 15.11
N HIS A 42 22.58 10.29 14.85
CA HIS A 42 23.16 10.81 13.62
C HIS A 42 22.92 9.91 12.41
N VAL A 43 22.55 8.65 12.62
CA VAL A 43 22.19 7.72 11.54
C VAL A 43 20.69 7.75 11.33
N LEU A 44 20.25 8.16 10.13
CA LEU A 44 18.84 8.16 9.69
C LEU A 44 18.29 6.73 9.49
N THR A 45 18.36 5.90 10.53
CA THR A 45 17.91 4.51 10.56
C THR A 45 17.20 4.21 11.87
N GLY A 46 16.50 3.07 11.92
CA GLY A 46 15.94 2.54 13.17
C GLY A 46 16.96 2.04 14.19
N VAL A 47 18.28 2.22 13.99
CA VAL A 47 19.34 1.66 14.86
C VAL A 47 19.30 2.24 16.28
N ALA A 48 18.79 3.46 16.45
CA ALA A 48 18.61 4.05 17.78
C ALA A 48 17.51 3.36 18.62
N MET A 49 16.64 2.57 17.99
CA MET A 49 15.56 1.82 18.65
C MET A 49 15.98 0.39 19.01
N PRO A 50 15.40 -0.20 20.08
CA PRO A 50 15.59 -1.60 20.44
C PRO A 50 15.25 -2.57 19.30
N GLN A 51 15.97 -3.69 19.24
CA GLN A 51 15.78 -4.70 18.18
C GLN A 51 14.33 -5.23 18.11
N GLU A 52 13.67 -5.41 19.26
CA GLU A 52 12.27 -5.84 19.33
C GLU A 52 11.32 -4.94 18.55
N VAL A 53 11.52 -3.62 18.65
CA VAL A 53 10.70 -2.62 17.94
C VAL A 53 11.05 -2.62 16.45
N ARG A 54 12.33 -2.76 16.11
CA ARG A 54 12.81 -2.80 14.72
C ARG A 54 12.31 -4.01 13.94
N LEU A 55 12.04 -5.14 14.61
CA LEU A 55 11.49 -6.35 13.99
C LEU A 55 10.02 -6.22 13.60
N LEU A 56 9.28 -5.28 14.20
CA LEU A 56 7.89 -5.03 13.83
C LEU A 56 7.78 -4.44 12.42
N THR A 57 8.69 -3.53 12.05
CA THR A 57 8.69 -2.88 10.73
C THR A 57 8.75 -3.84 9.54
N PRO A 58 9.69 -4.81 9.44
CA PRO A 58 9.70 -5.75 8.32
C PRO A 58 8.43 -6.60 8.27
N ILE A 59 7.84 -6.99 9.41
CA ILE A 59 6.60 -7.78 9.45
C ILE A 59 5.46 -6.98 8.78
N PHE A 60 5.24 -5.73 9.20
CA PHE A 60 4.22 -4.88 8.60
C PHE A 60 4.50 -4.56 7.13
N ASN A 61 5.76 -4.27 6.79
CA ASN A 61 6.13 -3.95 5.42
C ASN A 61 5.94 -5.14 4.48
N THR A 62 6.35 -6.35 4.88
CA THR A 62 6.13 -7.56 4.09
C THR A 62 4.64 -7.80 3.88
N PHE A 63 3.83 -7.69 4.93
CA PHE A 63 2.38 -7.81 4.81
C PHE A 63 1.80 -6.75 3.85
N GLY A 64 2.21 -5.49 4.00
CA GLY A 64 1.79 -4.38 3.15
C GLY A 64 2.17 -4.58 1.68
N THR A 65 3.41 -4.98 1.42
CA THR A 65 3.91 -5.29 0.07
C THR A 65 3.13 -6.44 -0.55
N VAL A 66 2.93 -7.55 0.17
CA VAL A 66 2.17 -8.71 -0.34
C VAL A 66 0.73 -8.30 -0.65
N ALA A 67 0.07 -7.54 0.22
CA ALA A 67 -1.30 -7.11 0.01
C ALA A 67 -1.43 -6.14 -1.17
N LEU A 68 -0.49 -5.20 -1.33
CA LEU A 68 -0.49 -4.20 -2.40
C LEU A 68 -0.14 -4.83 -3.76
N VAL A 69 0.99 -5.53 -3.82
CA VAL A 69 1.48 -6.21 -5.04
C VAL A 69 0.51 -7.31 -5.46
N GLY A 70 0.10 -8.17 -4.52
CA GLY A 70 -0.86 -9.24 -4.79
C GLY A 70 -2.21 -8.71 -5.25
N GLY A 71 -2.73 -7.67 -4.58
CA GLY A 71 -3.99 -7.02 -4.98
C GLY A 71 -3.92 -6.39 -6.37
N ALA A 72 -2.80 -5.74 -6.70
CA ALA A 72 -2.59 -5.13 -8.01
C ALA A 72 -2.44 -6.19 -9.12
N ILE A 73 -1.63 -7.24 -8.91
CA ILE A 73 -1.47 -8.35 -9.86
C ILE A 73 -2.80 -9.07 -10.09
N TYR A 74 -3.54 -9.38 -9.02
CA TYR A 74 -4.86 -9.99 -9.15
C TYR A 74 -5.82 -9.11 -9.96
N SER A 75 -5.84 -7.80 -9.68
CA SER A 75 -6.68 -6.85 -10.42
C SER A 75 -6.30 -6.81 -11.91
N ALA A 76 -5.00 -6.75 -12.23
CA ALA A 76 -4.50 -6.81 -13.60
C ALA A 76 -4.96 -8.09 -14.33
N TRP A 77 -4.85 -9.24 -13.65
CA TRP A 77 -5.26 -10.53 -14.20
C TRP A 77 -6.77 -10.59 -14.48
N VAL A 78 -7.60 -10.10 -13.56
CA VAL A 78 -9.06 -10.05 -13.75
C VAL A 78 -9.45 -9.15 -14.93
N PHE A 79 -8.89 -7.94 -15.04
CA PHE A 79 -9.16 -7.04 -16.16
C PHE A 79 -8.69 -7.62 -17.50
N TRP A 80 -7.53 -8.27 -17.51
CA TRP A 80 -6.99 -8.92 -18.70
C TRP A 80 -7.87 -10.09 -19.17
N ARG A 81 -8.29 -10.98 -18.24
CA ARG A 81 -9.16 -12.12 -18.55
C ARG A 81 -10.53 -11.69 -19.08
N ARG A 82 -11.08 -10.59 -18.58
CA ARG A 82 -12.37 -10.05 -19.03
C ARG A 82 -12.28 -9.19 -20.29
N ARG A 83 -11.06 -8.89 -20.79
CA ARG A 83 -10.80 -7.95 -21.91
C ARG A 83 -11.47 -6.58 -21.73
N LEU A 84 -11.60 -6.13 -20.48
CA LEU A 84 -12.20 -4.84 -20.13
C LEU A 84 -11.10 -3.89 -19.66
N MET A 85 -11.12 -2.64 -20.16
CA MET A 85 -10.27 -1.54 -19.71
C MET A 85 -8.76 -1.88 -19.73
N PRO A 86 -8.13 -2.08 -20.90
CA PRO A 86 -6.72 -2.47 -21.02
C PRO A 86 -5.76 -1.50 -20.32
N HIS A 87 -6.11 -0.21 -20.24
CA HIS A 87 -5.38 0.80 -19.48
C HIS A 87 -5.22 0.42 -17.99
N ARG A 88 -6.24 -0.20 -17.38
CA ARG A 88 -6.22 -0.65 -15.98
C ARG A 88 -5.29 -1.85 -15.76
N VAL A 89 -5.10 -2.71 -16.75
CA VAL A 89 -4.12 -3.82 -16.66
C VAL A 89 -2.73 -3.22 -16.47
N ILE A 90 -2.37 -2.27 -17.33
CA ILE A 90 -1.03 -1.70 -17.33
C ILE A 90 -0.83 -0.79 -16.11
N SER A 91 -1.85 -0.05 -15.68
CA SER A 91 -1.81 0.68 -14.41
C SER A 91 -1.53 -0.21 -13.20
N ASN A 92 -2.24 -1.33 -13.09
CA ASN A 92 -2.05 -2.26 -11.97
C ASN A 92 -0.67 -2.92 -12.00
N ILE A 93 -0.15 -3.25 -13.19
CA ILE A 93 1.22 -3.77 -13.33
C ILE A 93 2.24 -2.71 -12.89
N LEU A 94 2.08 -1.45 -13.31
CA LEU A 94 2.95 -0.36 -12.88
C LEU A 94 2.91 -0.17 -11.36
N ILE A 95 1.72 -0.19 -10.75
CA ILE A 95 1.58 -0.11 -9.28
C ILE A 95 2.29 -1.28 -8.60
N ALA A 96 2.15 -2.51 -9.12
CA ALA A 96 2.82 -3.68 -8.57
C ALA A 96 4.36 -3.56 -8.67
N LEU A 97 4.88 -3.14 -9.83
CA LEU A 97 6.31 -2.95 -10.03
C LEU A 97 6.86 -1.83 -9.14
N GLY A 98 6.17 -0.70 -9.08
CA GLY A 98 6.58 0.42 -8.23
C GLY A 98 6.54 0.07 -6.74
N ALA A 99 5.62 -0.79 -6.30
CA ALA A 99 5.56 -1.29 -4.92
C ALA A 99 6.68 -2.27 -4.55
N LEU A 100 7.25 -2.98 -5.53
CA LEU A 100 8.38 -3.88 -5.31
C LEU A 100 9.69 -3.12 -5.07
N LEU A 101 9.86 -1.92 -5.66
CA LEU A 101 11.10 -1.14 -5.54
C LEU A 101 11.42 -0.78 -4.07
N PRO A 102 10.52 -0.17 -3.27
CA PRO A 102 10.77 0.10 -1.85
C PRO A 102 11.00 -1.18 -1.03
N ALA A 103 10.36 -2.29 -1.41
CA ALA A 103 10.56 -3.57 -0.74
C ALA A 103 12.00 -4.10 -0.96
N ILE A 104 12.52 -3.98 -2.18
CA ILE A 104 13.91 -4.32 -2.53
C ILE A 104 14.89 -3.39 -1.83
N GLY A 105 14.64 -2.07 -1.84
CA GLY A 105 15.47 -1.12 -1.10
C GLY A 105 15.51 -1.44 0.39
N GLY A 106 14.35 -1.77 0.96
CA GLY A 106 14.21 -2.10 2.38
C GLY A 106 14.90 -3.40 2.77
N THR A 107 14.89 -4.44 1.93
CA THR A 107 15.66 -5.67 2.16
C THR A 107 17.16 -5.41 2.02
N HIS A 108 17.59 -4.64 1.01
CA HIS A 108 18.99 -4.26 0.85
C HIS A 108 19.56 -3.55 2.08
N LEU A 109 18.85 -2.56 2.63
CA LEU A 109 19.26 -1.86 3.85
C LEU A 109 19.40 -2.82 5.06
N ARG A 110 18.57 -3.86 5.13
CA ARG A 110 18.58 -4.85 6.22
C ARG A 110 19.69 -5.89 6.08
N LEU A 111 20.14 -6.16 4.87
CA LEU A 111 21.25 -7.07 4.57
C LEU A 111 22.64 -6.40 4.69
N GLY A 112 22.71 -5.21 5.30
CA GLY A 112 23.96 -4.46 5.49
C GLY A 112 24.27 -3.47 4.35
N GLY A 113 23.33 -3.25 3.43
CA GLY A 113 23.48 -2.28 2.35
C GLY A 113 23.40 -0.83 2.80
N GLY A 114 23.92 0.08 1.98
CA GLY A 114 23.95 1.52 2.26
C GLY A 114 22.59 2.23 2.18
N LEU A 115 22.45 3.30 2.96
CA LEU A 115 21.29 4.20 3.00
C LEU A 115 20.92 4.87 1.65
N PRO A 116 21.86 5.34 0.83
CA PRO A 116 21.50 6.07 -0.39
C PRO A 116 20.66 5.24 -1.36
N LEU A 117 20.98 3.95 -1.52
CA LEU A 117 20.24 3.06 -2.41
C LEU A 117 18.80 2.86 -1.94
N PHE A 118 18.55 2.75 -0.63
CA PHE A 118 17.21 2.63 -0.08
C PHE A 118 16.31 3.80 -0.54
N TYR A 119 16.77 5.04 -0.38
CA TYR A 119 16.01 6.23 -0.77
C TYR A 119 15.80 6.36 -2.29
N ILE A 120 16.79 5.94 -3.10
CA ILE A 120 16.64 5.89 -4.56
C ILE A 120 15.53 4.91 -4.95
N PHE A 121 15.50 3.72 -4.35
CA PHE A 121 14.46 2.73 -4.59
C PHE A 121 13.07 3.20 -4.12
N GLU A 122 12.99 3.90 -2.98
CA GLU A 122 11.74 4.51 -2.52
C GLU A 122 11.22 5.57 -3.49
N LEU A 123 12.09 6.49 -3.91
CA LEU A 123 11.73 7.56 -4.84
C LEU A 123 11.25 6.99 -6.18
N LEU A 124 12.02 6.08 -6.77
CA LEU A 124 11.65 5.42 -8.02
C LEU A 124 10.34 4.63 -7.87
N GLY A 125 10.18 3.93 -6.74
CA GLY A 125 8.94 3.21 -6.42
C GLY A 125 7.72 4.11 -6.43
N ILE A 126 7.78 5.24 -5.71
CA ILE A 126 6.69 6.21 -5.65
C ILE A 126 6.41 6.81 -7.02
N ILE A 127 7.43 7.17 -7.80
CA ILE A 127 7.26 7.69 -9.16
C ILE A 127 6.51 6.66 -10.03
N VAL A 128 6.93 5.39 -10.02
CA VAL A 128 6.32 4.34 -10.83
C VAL A 128 4.87 4.06 -10.39
N ILE A 129 4.60 4.01 -9.09
CA ILE A 129 3.23 3.89 -8.55
C ILE A 129 2.38 5.08 -9.03
N PHE A 130 2.92 6.29 -8.95
CA PHE A 130 2.20 7.51 -9.35
C PHE A 130 1.90 7.52 -10.84
N VAL A 131 2.84 7.12 -11.70
CA VAL A 131 2.61 6.96 -13.14
C VAL A 131 1.52 5.90 -13.40
N GLY A 132 1.57 4.76 -12.71
CA GLY A 132 0.53 3.74 -12.79
C GLY A 132 -0.86 4.26 -12.39
N PHE A 133 -0.91 5.07 -11.33
CA PHE A 133 -2.13 5.74 -10.87
C PHE A 133 -2.65 6.77 -11.87
N LEU A 134 -1.79 7.64 -12.43
CA LEU A 134 -2.17 8.60 -13.45
C LEU A 134 -2.75 7.91 -14.69
N ARG A 135 -2.13 6.81 -15.12
CA ARG A 135 -2.64 5.98 -16.22
C ARG A 135 -4.01 5.36 -15.91
N SER A 136 -4.30 5.12 -14.64
CA SER A 136 -5.58 4.51 -14.23
C SER A 136 -6.72 5.53 -14.23
N ARG A 137 -6.41 6.82 -14.08
CA ARG A 137 -7.41 7.88 -14.09
C ARG A 137 -7.55 8.38 -15.52
N GLU A 138 -8.72 8.17 -16.09
CA GLU A 138 -9.23 8.99 -17.20
C GLU A 138 -9.44 10.43 -16.67
N ILE A 139 -8.37 11.18 -16.41
CA ILE A 139 -8.45 12.60 -16.10
C ILE A 139 -8.76 13.29 -17.42
N PHE A 140 -10.04 13.32 -17.80
CA PHE A 140 -10.80 14.35 -18.58
C PHE A 140 -12.20 13.84 -19.00
N GLY A 141 -12.65 12.65 -18.58
CA GLY A 141 -14.02 12.18 -18.81
C GLY A 141 -14.90 12.34 -17.57
N LEU A 142 -15.72 13.39 -17.53
CA LEU A 142 -16.83 13.62 -16.59
C LEU A 142 -16.46 14.01 -15.15
N TYR A 143 -16.30 15.32 -14.93
CA TYR A 143 -16.87 15.96 -13.75
C TYR A 143 -18.39 15.72 -13.73
N ARG A 144 -18.87 14.56 -13.26
CA ARG A 144 -20.26 14.43 -12.83
C ARG A 144 -20.33 14.76 -11.34
N PHE A 145 -20.65 16.01 -11.05
CA PHE A 145 -21.09 16.47 -9.74
C PHE A 145 -22.27 15.59 -9.25
N PRO A 146 -22.20 14.98 -8.05
CA PRO A 146 -23.16 13.97 -7.62
C PRO A 146 -24.33 14.57 -6.82
N PHE A 147 -24.99 15.65 -7.29
CA PHE A 147 -26.04 16.32 -6.50
C PHE A 147 -27.37 16.63 -7.18
N ILE A 148 -27.66 16.09 -8.38
CA ILE A 148 -29.01 16.26 -8.96
C ILE A 148 -29.51 14.94 -9.52
N HIS A 149 -30.11 14.11 -8.67
CA HIS A 149 -31.15 13.20 -9.12
C HIS A 149 -32.48 13.90 -8.89
N GLY A 150 -33.07 14.40 -9.98
CA GLY A 150 -34.45 14.86 -9.98
C GLY A 150 -35.37 13.67 -9.68
N PHE A 151 -36.20 13.83 -8.65
CA PHE A 151 -37.33 12.94 -8.43
C PHE A 151 -38.32 13.15 -9.58
N HIS A 152 -38.31 12.26 -10.57
CA HIS A 152 -39.45 12.10 -11.45
C HIS A 152 -40.60 11.51 -10.62
N LYS A 153 -41.56 12.37 -10.25
CA LYS A 153 -42.88 11.91 -9.83
C LYS A 153 -43.52 11.21 -11.03
N VAL A 154 -43.84 9.94 -10.86
CA VAL A 154 -44.69 9.19 -11.78
C VAL A 154 -46.08 9.82 -11.74
N SER A 155 -46.53 10.35 -12.87
CA SER A 155 -47.93 10.74 -13.06
C SER A 155 -48.79 9.49 -12.87
N SER A 156 -49.65 9.52 -11.86
CA SER A 156 -50.79 8.61 -11.73
C SER A 156 -52.02 9.47 -12.00
N GLY A 157 -52.92 8.94 -12.84
CA GLY A 157 -54.05 9.64 -13.45
C GLY A 157 -55.00 10.35 -12.50
#